data_AF-A0A8H2JD58-F1
#
_entry.id   AF-A0A8H2JD58-F1
#
_cell.length_a   1.000
_cell.length_b   1.000
_cell.length_c   1.000
_cell.angle_alpha   90.00
_cell.angle_beta   90.00
_cell.angle_gamma   90.00
#
_symmetry.space_group_name_H-M   'P 1'
#
loop_
_entity.id
_entity.type
_entity.pdbx_description
1 polymer ?
#
loop_
_entity_poly.entity_id
_entity_poly.type
_entity_poly.pdbx_seq_one_letter_code
_entity_poly.pdbx_strand_id
1 'polypeptide(L)'
;MSSTATAFDVEPSPCERMDAFFAEIGELTGQRNAIDARLVEIAAEMDRDGLWGATGARSMVSLMAWKTGVSPRNAEVMVAVAHRLEEFPRCAEAMRAGRLSLDQVGVVAEHAADGSDEHYAQFAESATVTQLRTAVKLEPRPEPEPDSKPEPERSISKTSHDDGSVTYKIRLPKLEAAKVDAALASHQDALVADWKRDHDAEGAVSEVAPPFPNGVDAFMSVVEAGWDADVERRPHGQHTTVVVHMNLEQRTAALHVGSVLTDEERRLLLCDATCEVWLERHGQPIGAGRSTRTISRRLRRALEHRDRCCRVPGCGATRGLHAHHIIHWENGGATELHNLVLVCPYHHRLHHRGIITITGPADRLVVTEAAGRQLDGGSLARPPTTARPDVPPCPGPTGERAQWWWYQPFEPPPIPSTN
;
A
#
# COMPACT_ATOMS: atom_id res chain seq x y z
N MET A 1 47.74 -22.26 -61.36
CA MET A 1 47.47 -22.87 -60.03
C MET A 1 47.21 -21.73 -59.07
N SER A 2 45.95 -21.44 -58.78
CA SER A 2 45.58 -20.44 -57.77
C SER A 2 45.46 -21.13 -56.42
N SER A 3 46.29 -20.70 -55.48
CA SER A 3 46.24 -21.11 -54.08
C SER A 3 45.11 -20.33 -53.39
N THR A 4 44.01 -21.01 -53.08
CA THR A 4 42.98 -20.52 -52.16
C THR A 4 43.52 -20.60 -50.74
N ALA A 5 44.00 -19.47 -50.23
CA ALA A 5 44.26 -19.30 -48.81
C ALA A 5 42.92 -19.33 -48.06
N THR A 6 42.70 -20.37 -47.27
CA THR A 6 41.65 -20.45 -46.27
C THR A 6 41.89 -19.37 -45.23
N ALA A 7 40.99 -18.38 -45.14
CA ALA A 7 40.96 -17.42 -44.06
C ALA A 7 40.68 -18.20 -42.76
N PHE A 8 41.63 -18.13 -41.82
CA PHE A 8 41.38 -18.58 -40.46
C PHE A 8 40.47 -17.55 -39.80
N ASP A 9 39.25 -17.94 -39.41
CA ASP A 9 38.41 -17.15 -38.51
C ASP A 9 39.16 -17.04 -37.18
N VAL A 10 39.81 -15.90 -36.97
CA VAL A 10 40.46 -15.57 -35.71
C VAL A 10 39.36 -15.29 -34.71
N GLU A 11 39.23 -16.12 -33.67
CA GLU A 11 38.29 -15.84 -32.59
C GLU A 11 38.61 -14.48 -31.94
N PRO A 12 37.60 -13.64 -31.67
CA PRO A 12 37.80 -12.32 -31.10
C PRO A 12 38.43 -12.44 -29.71
N SER A 13 39.35 -11.52 -29.42
CA SER A 13 40.02 -11.43 -28.13
C SER A 13 39.01 -11.21 -26.99
N PRO A 14 39.36 -11.55 -25.74
CA PRO A 14 38.50 -11.28 -24.59
C PRO A 14 38.07 -9.81 -24.47
N CYS A 15 38.92 -8.86 -24.85
CA CYS A 15 38.61 -7.44 -24.85
C CYS A 15 37.56 -7.07 -25.91
N GLU A 16 37.74 -7.53 -27.16
CA GLU A 16 36.76 -7.29 -28.23
C GLU A 16 35.39 -7.91 -27.90
N ARG A 17 35.39 -9.08 -27.26
CA ARG A 17 34.16 -9.71 -26.76
C ARG A 17 33.51 -8.88 -25.65
N MET A 18 34.30 -8.31 -24.74
CA MET A 18 33.78 -7.43 -23.68
C MET A 18 33.16 -6.15 -24.26
N ASP A 19 33.83 -5.52 -25.23
CA ASP A 19 33.32 -4.31 -25.88
C ASP A 19 32.01 -4.58 -26.63
N ALA A 20 31.90 -5.74 -27.29
CA ALA A 20 30.65 -6.18 -27.90
C ALA A 20 29.52 -6.35 -26.86
N PHE A 21 29.81 -6.95 -25.70
CA PHE A 21 28.83 -7.05 -24.62
C PHE A 21 28.43 -5.69 -24.06
N PHE A 22 29.37 -4.75 -23.90
CA PHE A 22 29.05 -3.39 -23.44
C PHE A 22 28.19 -2.63 -24.44
N ALA A 23 28.45 -2.77 -25.74
CA ALA A 23 27.61 -2.19 -26.78
C ALA A 23 26.18 -2.76 -26.72
N GLU A 24 26.04 -4.07 -26.57
CA GLU A 24 24.72 -4.73 -26.43
C GLU A 24 24.00 -4.31 -25.13
N ILE A 25 24.71 -4.23 -24.01
CA ILE A 25 24.15 -3.75 -22.74
C ILE A 25 23.67 -2.30 -22.87
N GLY A 26 24.44 -1.44 -23.53
CA GLY A 26 24.06 -0.04 -23.78
C GLY A 26 22.81 0.08 -24.62
N GLU A 27 22.73 -0.67 -25.73
CA GLU A 27 21.55 -0.76 -26.60
C GLU A 27 20.30 -1.21 -25.83
N LEU A 28 20.39 -2.34 -25.13
CA LEU A 28 19.27 -2.89 -24.36
C LEU A 28 18.87 -1.97 -23.20
N THR A 29 19.82 -1.27 -22.59
CA THR A 29 19.55 -0.29 -21.52
C THR A 29 18.81 0.94 -22.07
N GLY A 30 19.23 1.46 -23.23
CA GLY A 30 18.53 2.55 -23.91
C GLY A 30 17.08 2.18 -24.24
N GLN A 31 16.89 1.00 -24.82
CA GLN A 31 15.55 0.46 -25.11
C GLN A 31 14.71 0.28 -23.83
N ARG A 32 15.30 -0.24 -22.75
CA ARG A 32 14.62 -0.38 -21.45
C ARG A 32 14.17 0.97 -20.91
N ASN A 33 15.05 1.97 -20.92
CA ASN A 33 14.75 3.32 -20.44
C ASN A 33 13.58 3.95 -21.23
N ALA A 34 13.56 3.79 -22.55
CA ALA A 34 12.47 4.26 -23.40
C ALA A 34 11.14 3.52 -23.12
N ILE A 35 11.19 2.21 -22.83
CA ILE A 35 10.02 1.42 -22.41
C ILE A 35 9.52 1.92 -21.05
N ASP A 36 10.42 2.14 -20.09
CA ASP A 36 10.06 2.68 -18.77
C ASP A 36 9.43 4.07 -18.90
N ALA A 37 9.93 4.93 -19.80
CA ALA A 37 9.30 6.22 -20.10
C ALA A 37 7.86 6.04 -20.57
N ARG A 38 7.62 5.10 -21.48
CA ARG A 38 6.27 4.83 -21.98
C ARG A 38 5.35 4.28 -20.88
N LEU A 39 5.86 3.45 -19.97
CA LEU A 39 5.09 2.97 -18.82
C LEU A 39 4.69 4.12 -17.89
N VAL A 40 5.61 5.06 -17.62
CA VAL A 40 5.35 6.25 -16.82
C VAL A 40 4.30 7.16 -17.49
N GLU A 41 4.39 7.38 -18.80
CA GLU A 41 3.38 8.16 -19.54
C GLU A 41 1.99 7.55 -19.45
N ILE A 42 1.88 6.23 -19.60
CA ILE A 42 0.60 5.51 -19.45
C ILE A 42 0.09 5.64 -18.01
N ALA A 43 0.97 5.52 -17.01
CA ALA A 43 0.59 5.72 -15.61
C ALA A 43 0.08 7.15 -15.35
N ALA A 44 0.71 8.17 -15.95
CA ALA A 44 0.27 9.57 -15.85
C ALA A 44 -1.11 9.78 -16.50
N GLU A 45 -1.36 9.20 -17.67
CA GLU A 45 -2.66 9.23 -18.35
C GLU A 45 -3.74 8.55 -17.51
N MET A 46 -3.46 7.34 -16.99
CA MET A 46 -4.39 6.61 -16.14
C MET A 46 -4.73 7.34 -14.84
N ASP A 47 -3.79 8.08 -14.26
CA ASP A 47 -4.03 8.83 -13.02
C ASP A 47 -4.83 10.11 -13.28
N ARG A 48 -4.44 10.88 -14.30
CA ARG A 48 -5.15 12.10 -14.73
C ARG A 48 -6.64 11.85 -14.99
N ASP A 49 -6.96 10.72 -15.63
CA ASP A 49 -8.33 10.35 -15.99
C ASP A 49 -9.04 9.51 -14.91
N GLY A 50 -8.37 9.19 -13.79
CA GLY A 50 -8.92 8.38 -12.69
C GLY A 50 -9.29 6.95 -13.07
N LEU A 51 -8.70 6.39 -14.14
CA LEU A 51 -9.09 5.12 -14.76
C LEU A 51 -8.81 3.90 -13.86
N TRP A 52 -7.82 4.01 -12.98
CA TRP A 52 -7.42 2.92 -12.08
C TRP A 52 -8.52 2.53 -11.09
N GLY A 53 -9.46 3.43 -10.79
CA GLY A 53 -10.61 3.14 -9.92
C GLY A 53 -11.53 2.06 -10.50
N ALA A 54 -11.66 1.98 -11.82
CA ALA A 54 -12.49 0.98 -12.51
C ALA A 54 -11.92 -0.44 -12.40
N THR A 55 -10.61 -0.58 -12.18
CA THR A 55 -9.96 -1.89 -12.06
C THR A 55 -10.11 -2.51 -10.67
N GLY A 56 -10.70 -1.77 -9.73
CA GLY A 56 -10.74 -2.14 -8.32
C GLY A 56 -9.36 -2.08 -7.63
N ALA A 57 -8.35 -1.46 -8.20
CA ALA A 57 -7.08 -1.28 -7.49
C ALA A 57 -7.23 -0.22 -6.38
N ARG A 58 -6.57 -0.41 -5.25
CA ARG A 58 -6.65 0.52 -4.10
C ARG A 58 -5.86 1.82 -4.27
N SER A 59 -4.92 1.83 -5.21
CA SER A 59 -4.06 2.96 -5.54
C SER A 59 -3.37 2.70 -6.88
N MET A 60 -2.89 3.75 -7.54
CA MET A 60 -2.08 3.63 -8.75
C MET A 60 -0.84 2.74 -8.53
N VAL A 61 -0.12 2.94 -7.42
CA VAL A 61 1.04 2.11 -7.04
C VAL A 61 0.68 0.62 -6.95
N SER A 62 -0.48 0.30 -6.36
CA SER A 62 -0.92 -1.09 -6.23
C SER A 62 -1.29 -1.70 -7.58
N LEU A 63 -1.88 -0.90 -8.48
CA LEU A 63 -2.21 -1.33 -9.83
C LEU A 63 -0.95 -1.62 -10.64
N MET A 64 0.00 -0.69 -10.64
CA MET A 64 1.27 -0.83 -11.36
C MET A 64 2.05 -2.04 -10.87
N ALA A 65 2.27 -2.17 -9.56
CA ALA A 65 2.97 -3.32 -8.98
C ALA A 65 2.32 -4.66 -9.38
N TRP A 66 0.99 -4.75 -9.31
CA TRP A 66 0.26 -5.96 -9.69
C TRP A 66 0.35 -6.27 -11.18
N LYS A 67 0.11 -5.28 -12.04
CA LYS A 67 -0.06 -5.50 -13.48
C LYS A 67 1.25 -5.60 -14.25
N THR A 68 2.31 -4.97 -13.77
CA THR A 68 3.65 -5.06 -14.37
C THR A 68 4.56 -6.07 -13.68
N GLY A 69 4.18 -6.58 -12.50
CA GLY A 69 4.95 -7.57 -11.76
C GLY A 69 6.22 -7.01 -11.10
N VAL A 70 6.33 -5.69 -10.95
CA VAL A 70 7.45 -5.03 -10.29
C VAL A 70 7.24 -4.94 -8.77
N SER A 71 8.32 -4.67 -8.04
CA SER A 71 8.22 -4.45 -6.59
C SER A 71 7.38 -3.19 -6.27
N PRO A 72 6.74 -3.12 -5.09
CA PRO A 72 6.02 -1.92 -4.65
C PRO A 72 6.89 -0.66 -4.73
N ARG A 73 8.18 -0.78 -4.40
CA ARG A 73 9.13 0.34 -4.46
C ARG A 73 9.35 0.83 -5.89
N ASN A 74 9.47 -0.06 -6.88
CA ASN A 74 9.61 0.35 -8.27
C ASN A 74 8.31 0.99 -8.80
N ALA A 75 7.15 0.47 -8.40
CA ALA A 75 5.86 1.08 -8.72
C ALA A 75 5.70 2.48 -8.09
N GLU A 76 6.16 2.69 -6.85
CA GLU A 76 6.22 4.03 -6.23
C GLU A 76 7.07 4.99 -7.07
N VAL A 77 8.23 4.55 -7.54
CA VAL A 77 9.11 5.37 -8.39
C VAL A 77 8.40 5.74 -9.71
N MET A 78 7.80 4.77 -10.41
CA MET A 78 7.04 5.06 -11.64
C MET A 78 5.94 6.09 -11.41
N VAL A 79 5.18 5.95 -10.32
CA VAL A 79 4.07 6.85 -9.98
C VAL A 79 4.59 8.23 -9.58
N ALA A 80 5.71 8.32 -8.85
CA ALA A 80 6.34 9.58 -8.51
C ALA A 80 6.78 10.36 -9.76
N VAL A 81 7.41 9.67 -10.74
CA VAL A 81 7.77 10.29 -12.03
C VAL A 81 6.51 10.67 -12.81
N ALA A 82 5.47 9.82 -12.82
CA ALA A 82 4.22 10.09 -13.53
C ALA A 82 3.52 11.36 -13.02
N HIS A 83 3.45 11.56 -11.70
CA HIS A 83 2.82 12.75 -11.10
C HIS A 83 3.55 14.06 -11.44
N ARG A 84 4.88 14.02 -11.63
CA ARG A 84 5.70 15.21 -11.90
C ARG A 84 6.21 15.28 -13.34
N LEU A 85 5.59 14.54 -14.26
CA LEU A 85 6.04 14.46 -15.65
C LEU A 85 5.98 15.82 -16.37
N GLU A 86 4.99 16.65 -16.03
CA GLU A 86 4.82 18.01 -16.56
C GLU A 86 5.79 19.02 -15.91
N GLU A 87 6.26 18.75 -14.70
CA GLU A 87 7.24 19.57 -13.98
C GLU A 87 8.69 19.29 -14.44
N PHE A 88 8.96 18.07 -14.92
CA PHE A 88 10.29 17.63 -15.41
C PHE A 88 10.29 17.17 -16.89
N PRO A 89 9.91 18.04 -17.84
CA PRO A 89 9.79 17.65 -19.25
C PRO A 89 11.13 17.24 -19.89
N ARG A 90 12.27 17.83 -19.51
CA ARG A 90 13.59 17.49 -20.06
C ARG A 90 14.07 16.15 -19.53
N CYS A 91 13.88 15.86 -18.23
CA CYS A 91 14.17 14.54 -17.68
C CYS A 91 13.29 13.45 -18.33
N ALA A 92 11.99 13.75 -18.53
CA ALA A 92 11.08 12.84 -19.22
C ALA A 92 11.50 12.59 -20.68
N GLU A 93 11.90 13.62 -21.42
CA GLU A 93 12.40 13.49 -22.79
C GLU A 93 13.72 12.70 -22.85
N ALA A 94 14.64 12.94 -21.92
CA ALA A 94 15.89 12.17 -21.86
C ALA A 94 15.64 10.69 -21.54
N MET A 95 14.64 10.37 -20.72
CA MET A 95 14.20 8.99 -20.47
C MET A 95 13.57 8.37 -21.73
N ARG A 96 12.69 9.11 -22.43
CA ARG A 96 12.06 8.67 -23.69
C ARG A 96 13.09 8.38 -24.78
N ALA A 97 14.13 9.20 -24.86
CA ALA A 97 15.25 9.01 -25.77
C ALA A 97 16.28 7.95 -25.31
N GLY A 98 16.00 7.22 -24.22
CA GLY A 98 16.84 6.14 -23.71
C GLY A 98 18.06 6.57 -22.89
N ARG A 99 18.29 7.88 -22.71
CA ARG A 99 19.51 8.43 -22.07
C ARG A 99 19.48 8.35 -20.54
N LEU A 100 18.31 8.56 -19.93
CA LEU A 100 18.15 8.48 -18.47
C LEU A 100 17.31 7.27 -18.08
N SER A 101 17.68 6.63 -16.98
CA SER A 101 16.91 5.51 -16.41
C SER A 101 15.80 5.98 -15.48
N LEU A 102 14.78 5.12 -15.31
CA LEU A 102 13.71 5.34 -14.33
C LEU A 102 14.24 5.61 -12.92
N ASP A 103 15.33 4.94 -12.52
CA ASP A 103 15.94 5.14 -11.20
C ASP A 103 16.56 6.54 -11.04
N GLN A 104 17.16 7.09 -12.09
CA GLN A 104 17.73 8.45 -12.08
C GLN A 104 16.63 9.50 -12.03
N VAL A 105 15.65 9.40 -12.94
CA VAL A 105 14.52 10.34 -12.99
C VAL A 105 13.66 10.21 -11.74
N GLY A 106 13.52 9.01 -11.18
CA GLY A 106 12.84 8.75 -9.93
C GLY A 106 13.41 9.52 -8.74
N VAL A 107 14.75 9.59 -8.64
CA VAL A 107 15.40 10.39 -7.58
C VAL A 107 15.05 11.88 -7.72
N VAL A 108 15.07 12.39 -8.95
CA VAL A 108 14.72 13.78 -9.26
C VAL A 108 13.25 14.03 -8.92
N ALA A 109 12.34 13.23 -9.45
CA ALA A 109 10.90 13.38 -9.22
C ALA A 109 10.53 13.29 -7.73
N GLU A 110 11.15 12.40 -6.95
CA GLU A 110 10.81 12.25 -5.53
C GLU A 110 11.32 13.40 -4.64
N HIS A 111 12.39 14.10 -5.03
CA HIS A 111 13.14 14.94 -4.08
C HIS A 111 13.59 16.31 -4.60
N ALA A 112 13.72 16.50 -5.91
CA ALA A 112 14.26 17.73 -6.48
C ALA A 112 13.24 18.88 -6.43
N ALA A 113 13.75 20.10 -6.25
CA ALA A 113 12.93 21.32 -6.24
C ALA A 113 12.26 21.61 -7.59
N ASP A 114 11.15 22.35 -7.57
CA ASP A 114 10.47 22.80 -8.79
C ASP A 114 11.39 23.72 -9.61
N GLY A 115 11.33 23.58 -10.94
CA GLY A 115 12.18 24.35 -11.86
C GLY A 115 13.62 23.83 -12.02
N SER A 116 14.00 22.76 -11.30
CA SER A 116 15.34 22.14 -11.38
C SER A 116 15.56 21.20 -12.57
N ASP A 117 14.57 21.08 -13.47
CA ASP A 117 14.56 20.09 -14.55
C ASP A 117 15.75 20.19 -15.49
N GLU A 118 16.10 21.39 -15.96
CA GLU A 118 17.27 21.60 -16.82
C GLU A 118 18.57 21.19 -16.13
N HIS A 119 18.71 21.56 -14.85
CA HIS A 119 19.88 21.25 -14.04
C HIS A 119 20.08 19.73 -13.89
N TYR A 120 19.01 19.02 -13.51
CA TYR A 120 19.10 17.58 -13.30
C TYR A 120 19.10 16.77 -14.58
N ALA A 121 18.46 17.22 -15.65
CA ALA A 121 18.56 16.56 -16.95
C ALA A 121 20.02 16.54 -17.43
N GLN A 122 20.75 17.65 -17.27
CA GLN A 122 22.17 17.71 -17.63
C GLN A 122 23.05 16.90 -16.68
N PHE A 123 22.86 17.03 -15.36
CA PHE A 123 23.70 16.34 -14.39
C PHE A 123 23.50 14.81 -14.42
N ALA A 124 22.26 14.34 -14.59
CA ALA A 124 21.94 12.92 -14.59
C ALA A 124 22.57 12.14 -15.75
N GLU A 125 22.87 12.78 -16.89
CA GLU A 125 23.53 12.09 -18.02
C GLU A 125 24.95 11.58 -17.67
N SER A 126 25.62 12.20 -16.70
CA SER A 126 26.95 11.80 -16.26
C SER A 126 26.98 11.23 -14.83
N ALA A 127 25.95 11.47 -14.03
CA ALA A 127 25.91 11.12 -12.62
C ALA A 127 25.28 9.74 -12.35
N THR A 128 25.90 9.00 -11.43
CA THR A 128 25.29 7.81 -10.83
C THR A 128 24.08 8.18 -9.95
N VAL A 129 23.16 7.24 -9.73
CA VAL A 129 21.99 7.42 -8.84
C VAL A 129 22.41 7.86 -7.43
N THR A 130 23.53 7.35 -6.91
CA THR A 130 24.07 7.76 -5.59
C THR A 130 24.53 9.22 -5.58
N GLN A 131 25.14 9.68 -6.67
CA GLN A 131 25.53 11.08 -6.82
C GLN A 131 24.30 11.98 -6.97
N LEU A 132 23.30 11.58 -7.77
CA LEU A 132 22.03 12.31 -7.86
C LEU A 132 21.37 12.47 -6.49
N ARG A 133 21.30 11.39 -5.69
CA ARG A 133 20.78 11.45 -4.31
C ARG A 133 21.57 12.39 -3.40
N THR A 134 22.85 12.59 -3.67
CA THR A 134 23.70 13.52 -2.92
C THR A 134 23.46 14.95 -3.38
N ALA A 135 23.42 15.17 -4.70
CA ALA A 135 23.14 16.46 -5.33
C ALA A 135 21.81 17.06 -4.86
N VAL A 136 20.73 16.26 -4.84
CA VAL A 136 19.41 16.72 -4.38
C VAL A 136 19.40 17.07 -2.88
N LYS A 137 20.24 16.41 -2.07
CA LYS A 137 20.37 16.78 -0.64
C LYS A 137 21.09 18.10 -0.41
N LEU A 138 21.88 18.56 -1.38
CA LEU A 138 22.62 19.82 -1.30
C LEU A 138 21.79 21.02 -1.76
N GLU A 139 20.63 20.80 -2.37
CA GLU A 139 19.72 21.89 -2.72
C GLU A 139 19.33 22.68 -1.45
N PRO A 140 19.32 24.03 -1.51
CA PRO A 140 18.76 24.85 -0.46
C PRO A 140 17.28 24.49 -0.32
N ARG A 141 16.92 23.89 0.81
CA ARG A 141 15.50 23.66 1.09
C ARG A 141 14.88 25.01 1.40
N PRO A 142 13.74 25.37 0.80
CA PRO A 142 13.00 26.53 1.24
C PRO A 142 12.81 26.42 2.75
N GLU A 143 13.19 27.47 3.49
CA GLU A 143 12.89 27.51 4.91
C GLU A 143 11.38 27.33 5.03
N PRO A 144 10.90 26.30 5.76
CA PRO A 144 9.48 26.13 5.93
C PRO A 144 8.96 27.43 6.53
N GLU A 145 7.87 27.97 5.97
CA GLU A 145 7.15 29.02 6.67
C GLU A 145 6.95 28.55 8.12
N PRO A 146 7.12 29.42 9.12
CA PRO A 146 7.12 29.00 10.52
C PRO A 146 5.85 28.21 10.92
N ASP A 147 4.76 28.34 10.16
CA ASP A 147 3.49 27.65 10.33
C ASP A 147 3.26 26.40 9.44
N SER A 148 4.20 26.04 8.55
CA SER A 148 4.01 24.97 7.55
C SER A 148 4.83 23.70 7.82
N LYS A 149 5.19 23.41 9.07
CA LYS A 149 5.59 22.03 9.41
C LYS A 149 4.31 21.22 9.54
N PRO A 150 3.93 20.39 8.55
CA PRO A 150 2.82 19.46 8.75
C PRO A 150 3.12 18.69 10.04
N GLU A 151 2.14 18.58 10.94
CA GLU A 151 2.29 17.75 12.13
C GLU A 151 2.82 16.38 11.68
N PRO A 152 3.83 15.81 12.36
CA PRO A 152 4.40 14.55 11.94
C PRO A 152 3.27 13.52 11.83
N GLU A 153 3.06 13.02 10.62
CA GLU A 153 1.94 12.12 10.33
C GLU A 153 1.98 10.93 11.29
N ARG A 154 0.85 10.72 11.96
CA ARG A 154 0.65 9.59 12.86
C ARG A 154 0.67 8.33 12.01
N SER A 155 1.51 7.38 12.36
CA SER A 155 1.50 6.09 11.68
C SER A 155 1.80 4.95 12.63
N ILE A 156 1.19 3.81 12.37
CA ILE A 156 1.52 2.54 13.01
C ILE A 156 1.71 1.51 11.91
N SER A 157 2.86 0.85 11.92
CA SER A 157 3.19 -0.22 10.96
C SER A 157 3.52 -1.49 11.72
N LYS A 158 3.24 -2.64 11.09
CA LYS A 158 3.46 -3.98 11.64
C LYS A 158 4.22 -4.84 10.62
N THR A 159 5.38 -5.33 11.01
CA THR A 159 6.20 -6.25 10.23
C THR A 159 6.17 -7.63 10.90
N SER A 160 5.92 -8.68 10.12
CA SER A 160 5.97 -10.07 10.57
C SER A 160 7.27 -10.70 10.10
N HIS A 161 7.89 -11.50 10.96
CA HIS A 161 9.17 -12.17 10.71
C HIS A 161 8.99 -13.69 10.58
N ASP A 162 9.95 -14.35 9.94
CA ASP A 162 9.90 -15.80 9.66
C ASP A 162 10.01 -16.67 10.93
N ASP A 163 10.54 -16.11 12.02
CA ASP A 163 10.60 -16.75 13.35
C ASP A 163 9.26 -16.68 14.11
N GLY A 164 8.22 -16.13 13.48
CA GLY A 164 6.89 -15.96 14.08
C GLY A 164 6.76 -14.72 14.95
N SER A 165 7.82 -13.94 15.14
CA SER A 165 7.78 -12.68 15.87
C SER A 165 7.15 -11.55 15.03
N VAL A 166 6.72 -10.50 15.73
CA VAL A 166 6.06 -9.33 15.12
C VAL A 166 6.66 -8.06 15.69
N THR A 167 7.09 -7.14 14.82
CA THR A 167 7.51 -5.80 15.21
C THR A 167 6.42 -4.78 14.90
N TYR A 168 6.09 -3.94 15.88
CA TYR A 168 5.24 -2.77 15.71
C TYR A 168 6.11 -1.50 15.74
N LYS A 169 5.88 -0.57 14.80
CA LYS A 169 6.54 0.73 14.76
C LYS A 169 5.50 1.83 14.73
N ILE A 170 5.52 2.69 15.75
CA ILE A 170 4.58 3.80 15.95
C ILE A 170 5.34 5.12 15.78
N ARG A 171 4.76 6.06 15.03
CA ARG A 171 5.21 7.45 14.91
C ARG A 171 4.12 8.35 15.47
N LEU A 172 4.47 9.17 16.45
CA LEU A 172 3.57 10.09 17.15
C LEU A 172 4.18 11.49 17.23
N PRO A 173 3.35 12.55 17.24
CA PRO A 173 3.76 13.88 17.69
C PRO A 173 4.27 13.86 19.13
N LYS A 174 5.16 14.79 19.48
CA LYS A 174 5.87 14.83 20.78
C LYS A 174 4.94 14.77 21.99
N LEU A 175 3.80 15.49 21.94
CA LEU A 175 2.83 15.53 23.04
C LEU A 175 2.12 14.19 23.25
N GLU A 176 1.94 13.39 22.20
CA GLU A 176 1.31 12.07 22.30
C GLU A 176 2.31 10.99 22.66
N ALA A 177 3.54 11.08 22.13
CA ALA A 177 4.65 10.23 22.56
C ALA A 177 4.84 10.34 24.08
N ALA A 178 4.83 11.56 24.64
CA ALA A 178 4.93 11.78 26.08
C ALA A 178 3.82 11.08 26.90
N LYS A 179 2.60 10.93 26.35
CA LYS A 179 1.51 10.20 27.00
C LYS A 179 1.79 8.70 27.02
N VAL A 180 2.30 8.15 25.91
CA VAL A 180 2.70 6.74 25.82
C VAL A 180 3.86 6.47 26.78
N ASP A 181 4.87 7.33 26.80
CA ASP A 181 6.03 7.20 27.69
C ASP A 181 5.59 7.22 29.16
N ALA A 182 4.70 8.13 29.55
CA ALA A 182 4.17 8.20 30.91
C ALA A 182 3.34 6.96 31.29
N ALA A 183 2.53 6.43 30.38
CA ALA A 183 1.77 5.21 30.61
C ALA A 183 2.69 4.00 30.79
N LEU A 184 3.70 3.84 29.94
CA LEU A 184 4.68 2.77 30.05
C LEU A 184 5.47 2.87 31.36
N ALA A 185 5.95 4.06 31.71
CA ALA A 185 6.67 4.28 32.97
C ALA A 185 5.80 3.92 34.18
N SER A 186 4.54 4.37 34.20
CA SER A 186 3.62 4.07 35.30
C SER A 186 3.35 2.57 35.47
N HIS A 187 3.17 1.83 34.37
CA HIS A 187 2.93 0.39 34.43
C HIS A 187 4.21 -0.38 34.77
N GLN A 188 5.36 0.08 34.31
CA GLN A 188 6.65 -0.49 34.69
C GLN A 188 6.91 -0.32 36.19
N ASP A 189 6.68 0.86 36.74
CA ASP A 189 6.85 1.14 38.18
C ASP A 189 5.94 0.26 39.04
N ALA A 190 4.69 0.05 38.60
CA ALA A 190 3.74 -0.83 39.26
C ALA A 190 4.22 -2.30 39.27
N LEU A 191 4.62 -2.83 38.11
CA LEU A 191 5.16 -4.19 37.99
C LEU A 191 6.43 -4.39 38.83
N VAL A 192 7.31 -3.40 38.87
CA VAL A 192 8.53 -3.42 39.69
C VAL A 192 8.17 -3.40 41.18
N ALA A 193 7.16 -2.64 41.59
CA ALA A 193 6.70 -2.61 42.98
C ALA A 193 6.05 -3.94 43.40
N ASP A 194 5.24 -4.55 42.53
CA ASP A 194 4.67 -5.90 42.75
C ASP A 194 5.78 -6.94 42.88
N TRP A 195 6.71 -6.96 41.92
CA TRP A 195 7.84 -7.89 41.94
C TRP A 195 8.66 -7.76 43.22
N LYS A 196 8.97 -6.53 43.68
CA LYS A 196 9.67 -6.30 44.96
C LYS A 196 8.86 -6.79 46.15
N ARG A 197 7.56 -6.48 46.23
CA ARG A 197 6.69 -6.94 47.32
C ARG A 197 6.66 -8.46 47.44
N ASP A 198 6.58 -9.16 46.31
CA ASP A 198 6.48 -10.61 46.26
C ASP A 198 7.82 -11.31 46.58
N HIS A 199 8.94 -10.60 46.44
CA HIS A 199 10.29 -11.15 46.61
C HIS A 199 11.07 -10.58 47.81
N ASP A 200 10.53 -9.56 48.51
CA ASP A 200 11.06 -9.02 49.78
C ASP A 200 10.47 -9.74 51.02
N ALA A 201 9.52 -10.66 50.84
CA ALA A 201 9.00 -11.50 51.93
C ALA A 201 10.01 -12.61 52.28
N GLU A 202 10.73 -12.45 53.39
CA GLU A 202 11.60 -13.46 53.98
C GLU A 202 10.85 -14.79 54.17
N GLY A 203 11.06 -15.78 53.28
CA GLY A 203 10.64 -17.16 53.57
C GLY A 203 10.39 -18.14 52.43
N ALA A 204 10.37 -17.76 51.16
CA ALA A 204 10.12 -18.71 50.07
C ALA A 204 11.21 -18.66 48.99
N VAL A 205 12.24 -19.51 49.14
CA VAL A 205 13.19 -19.79 48.07
C VAL A 205 12.51 -20.74 47.08
N SER A 206 11.78 -20.18 46.11
CA SER A 206 11.38 -20.92 44.91
C SER A 206 12.56 -20.89 43.93
N GLU A 207 12.98 -22.05 43.41
CA GLU A 207 14.13 -22.17 42.49
C GLU A 207 13.89 -21.56 41.09
N VAL A 208 12.76 -20.89 40.86
CA VAL A 208 12.46 -20.18 39.60
C VAL A 208 11.85 -18.81 39.93
N ALA A 209 12.70 -17.79 40.01
CA ALA A 209 12.24 -16.40 40.08
C ALA A 209 11.90 -15.88 38.67
N PRO A 210 10.72 -15.27 38.46
CA PRO A 210 10.39 -14.65 37.19
C PRO A 210 11.36 -13.49 36.87
N PRO A 211 11.65 -13.26 35.57
CA PRO A 211 12.57 -12.21 35.15
C PRO A 211 12.08 -10.83 35.60
N PHE A 212 13.03 -9.92 35.88
CA PHE A 212 12.71 -8.56 36.28
C PHE A 212 11.91 -7.83 35.17
N PRO A 213 10.81 -7.12 35.50
CA PRO A 213 9.96 -6.47 34.51
C PRO A 213 10.72 -5.48 33.62
N ASN A 214 10.45 -5.52 32.32
CA ASN A 214 11.06 -4.65 31.31
C ASN A 214 10.00 -3.84 30.54
N GLY A 215 10.45 -3.02 29.58
CA GLY A 215 9.56 -2.14 28.81
C GLY A 215 8.51 -2.87 27.96
N VAL A 216 8.75 -4.13 27.57
CA VAL A 216 7.76 -4.96 26.88
C VAL A 216 6.65 -5.38 27.84
N ASP A 217 7.01 -5.77 29.07
CA ASP A 217 6.04 -6.15 30.10
C ASP A 217 5.15 -4.96 30.48
N ALA A 218 5.75 -3.77 30.59
CA ALA A 218 5.03 -2.52 30.81
C ALA A 218 4.04 -2.21 29.66
N PHE A 219 4.46 -2.41 28.40
CA PHE A 219 3.60 -2.23 27.24
C PHE A 219 2.43 -3.24 27.23
N MET A 220 2.69 -4.50 27.53
CA MET A 220 1.64 -5.52 27.59
C MET A 220 0.65 -5.26 28.73
N SER A 221 1.13 -4.81 29.89
CA SER A 221 0.29 -4.41 31.02
C SER A 221 -0.65 -3.24 30.67
N VAL A 222 -0.20 -2.26 29.86
CA VAL A 222 -1.07 -1.19 29.34
C VAL A 222 -2.17 -1.75 28.43
N VAL A 223 -1.84 -2.70 27.56
CA VAL A 223 -2.80 -3.35 26.66
C VAL A 223 -3.84 -4.16 27.45
N GLU A 224 -3.40 -4.92 28.44
CA GLU A 224 -4.25 -5.72 29.32
C GLU A 224 -5.16 -4.85 30.18
N ALA A 225 -4.63 -3.78 30.79
CA ALA A 225 -5.44 -2.84 31.56
C ALA A 225 -6.48 -2.11 30.70
N GLY A 226 -6.14 -1.80 29.45
CA GLY A 226 -7.10 -1.26 28.49
C GLY A 226 -8.22 -2.27 28.16
N TRP A 227 -7.87 -3.55 28.04
CA TRP A 227 -8.83 -4.63 27.83
C TRP A 227 -9.73 -4.84 29.04
N ASP A 228 -9.15 -4.90 30.25
CA ASP A 228 -9.87 -5.12 31.50
C ASP A 228 -10.77 -3.94 31.85
N ALA A 229 -10.32 -2.69 31.62
CA ALA A 229 -11.17 -1.51 31.79
C ALA A 229 -12.35 -1.50 30.81
N ASP A 230 -12.18 -2.01 29.58
CA ASP A 230 -13.26 -2.19 28.61
C ASP A 230 -14.21 -3.33 29.02
N VAL A 231 -13.69 -4.43 29.57
CA VAL A 231 -14.47 -5.55 30.11
C VAL A 231 -15.26 -5.16 31.35
N GLU A 232 -14.65 -4.40 32.27
CA GLU A 232 -15.26 -3.95 33.53
C GLU A 232 -16.27 -2.82 33.31
N ARG A 233 -16.04 -1.93 32.34
CA ARG A 233 -17.10 -1.00 31.87
C ARG A 233 -18.27 -1.72 31.20
N ARG A 234 -18.09 -2.94 30.70
CA ARG A 234 -19.08 -3.64 29.87
C ARG A 234 -19.11 -5.16 30.15
N PRO A 235 -19.65 -5.60 31.29
CA PRO A 235 -19.64 -7.01 31.71
C PRO A 235 -20.39 -7.97 30.79
N HIS A 236 -21.14 -7.45 29.80
CA HIS A 236 -21.94 -8.24 28.86
C HIS A 236 -21.76 -7.83 27.40
N GLY A 237 -20.53 -7.65 26.89
CA GLY A 237 -20.24 -7.77 25.45
C GLY A 237 -21.15 -7.01 24.47
N GLN A 238 -21.78 -5.92 24.91
CA GLN A 238 -22.57 -5.06 24.03
C GLN A 238 -21.61 -4.11 23.35
N HIS A 239 -21.20 -4.53 22.15
CA HIS A 239 -20.78 -3.58 21.12
C HIS A 239 -21.86 -2.50 21.01
N THR A 240 -21.49 -1.26 20.67
CA THR A 240 -22.43 -0.24 20.22
C THR A 240 -23.27 -0.86 19.09
N THR A 241 -24.46 -1.36 19.43
CA THR A 241 -25.29 -2.08 18.48
C THR A 241 -25.95 -1.02 17.64
N VAL A 242 -25.56 -0.95 16.38
CA VAL A 242 -26.28 -0.11 15.42
C VAL A 242 -27.63 -0.78 15.23
N VAL A 243 -28.68 -0.20 15.84
CA VAL A 243 -30.05 -0.66 15.61
C VAL A 243 -30.48 -0.10 14.26
N VAL A 244 -30.91 -0.97 13.36
CA VAL A 244 -31.35 -0.62 12.01
C VAL A 244 -32.83 -0.98 11.87
N HIS A 245 -33.65 0.01 11.54
CA HIS A 245 -35.06 -0.19 11.22
C HIS A 245 -35.17 -0.60 9.77
N MET A 246 -35.77 -1.76 9.49
CA MET A 246 -35.92 -2.30 8.14
C MET A 246 -37.39 -2.44 7.78
N ASN A 247 -37.80 -1.75 6.71
CA ASN A 247 -39.12 -1.94 6.12
C ASN A 247 -39.04 -2.98 5.00
N LEU A 248 -39.65 -4.14 5.21
CA LEU A 248 -39.59 -5.26 4.26
C LEU A 248 -40.40 -5.02 2.98
N GLU A 249 -41.45 -4.20 3.03
CA GLU A 249 -42.31 -3.90 1.88
C GLU A 249 -41.64 -2.89 0.94
N GLN A 250 -40.96 -1.90 1.51
CA GLN A 250 -40.31 -0.81 0.76
C GLN A 250 -38.83 -1.04 0.51
N ARG A 251 -38.23 -2.08 1.12
CA ARG A 251 -36.77 -2.36 1.10
C ARG A 251 -35.92 -1.16 1.53
N THR A 252 -36.42 -0.34 2.45
CA THR A 252 -35.71 0.80 3.02
C THR A 252 -35.15 0.45 4.40
N ALA A 253 -34.01 1.06 4.74
CA ALA A 253 -33.41 0.93 6.07
C ALA A 253 -33.00 2.31 6.61
N ALA A 254 -33.11 2.50 7.92
CA ALA A 254 -32.67 3.71 8.60
C ALA A 254 -31.94 3.37 9.90
N LEU A 255 -30.97 4.20 10.29
CA LEU A 255 -30.36 4.09 11.61
C LEU A 255 -31.40 4.45 12.69
N HIS A 256 -31.32 3.80 13.85
CA HIS A 256 -32.15 4.13 15.00
C HIS A 256 -31.86 5.57 15.44
N VAL A 257 -32.81 6.47 15.15
CA VAL A 257 -32.65 7.93 15.27
C VAL A 257 -31.55 8.45 14.33
N GLY A 258 -31.75 8.30 13.03
CA GLY A 258 -30.83 8.80 12.00
C GLY A 258 -31.44 8.84 10.61
N SER A 259 -30.61 9.17 9.61
CA SER A 259 -31.01 9.27 8.22
C SER A 259 -31.37 7.91 7.61
N VAL A 260 -32.23 7.93 6.59
CA VAL A 260 -32.47 6.80 5.71
C VAL A 260 -31.16 6.45 5.01
N LEU A 261 -30.82 5.17 5.00
CA LEU A 261 -29.65 4.63 4.33
C LEU A 261 -29.92 4.52 2.83
N THR A 262 -28.91 4.80 2.02
CA THR A 262 -28.93 4.41 0.62
C THR A 262 -28.98 2.88 0.48
N ASP A 263 -29.39 2.40 -0.70
CA ASP A 263 -29.38 0.97 -1.01
C ASP A 263 -27.99 0.33 -0.89
N GLU A 264 -26.94 1.07 -1.24
CA GLU A 264 -25.54 0.65 -1.05
C GLU A 264 -25.20 0.46 0.43
N GLU A 265 -25.48 1.48 1.25
CA GLU A 265 -25.16 1.47 2.69
C GLU A 265 -25.95 0.39 3.44
N ARG A 266 -27.24 0.23 3.10
CA ARG A 266 -28.09 -0.83 3.63
C ARG A 266 -27.50 -2.21 3.36
N ARG A 267 -27.16 -2.52 2.10
CA ARG A 267 -26.59 -3.82 1.73
C ARG A 267 -25.22 -4.06 2.38
N LEU A 268 -24.37 -3.03 2.42
CA LEU A 268 -23.06 -3.11 3.08
C LEU A 268 -23.17 -3.46 4.57
N LEU A 269 -24.08 -2.81 5.31
CA LEU A 269 -24.28 -3.09 6.73
C LEU A 269 -24.75 -4.53 6.98
N LEU A 270 -25.57 -5.09 6.09
CA LEU A 270 -26.15 -6.41 6.30
C LEU A 270 -25.19 -7.56 6.06
N CYS A 271 -24.08 -7.35 5.35
CA CYS A 271 -23.10 -8.42 5.09
C CYS A 271 -22.33 -8.88 6.36
N ASP A 272 -21.86 -7.97 7.23
CA ASP A 272 -20.96 -8.34 8.35
C ASP A 272 -21.09 -7.46 9.62
N ALA A 273 -22.01 -6.48 9.67
CA ALA A 273 -22.16 -5.66 10.87
C ALA A 273 -22.85 -6.44 12.01
N THR A 274 -22.55 -6.15 13.27
CA THR A 274 -23.41 -6.58 14.40
C THR A 274 -24.52 -5.53 14.55
N CYS A 275 -25.69 -5.77 13.93
CA CYS A 275 -26.85 -4.90 14.03
C CYS A 275 -28.08 -5.68 14.48
N GLU A 276 -28.85 -5.07 15.38
CA GLU A 276 -30.19 -5.53 15.72
C GLU A 276 -31.13 -4.99 14.65
N VAL A 277 -31.81 -5.90 13.94
CA VAL A 277 -32.73 -5.55 12.85
C VAL A 277 -34.14 -5.59 13.40
N TRP A 278 -34.78 -4.42 13.45
CA TRP A 278 -36.19 -4.30 13.77
C TRP A 278 -36.97 -4.37 12.46
N LEU A 279 -37.82 -5.38 12.33
CA LEU A 279 -38.73 -5.49 11.21
C LEU A 279 -39.91 -4.58 11.50
N GLU A 280 -40.19 -3.65 10.59
CA GLU A 280 -41.32 -2.73 10.72
C GLU A 280 -42.31 -2.91 9.57
N ARG A 281 -43.60 -2.78 9.90
CA ARG A 281 -44.70 -2.67 8.93
C ARG A 281 -45.54 -1.48 9.31
N HIS A 282 -45.79 -0.57 8.37
CA HIS A 282 -46.50 0.71 8.61
C HIS A 282 -45.95 1.54 9.78
N GLY A 283 -44.62 1.53 9.99
CA GLY A 283 -43.97 2.26 11.08
C GLY A 283 -44.20 1.67 12.48
N GLN A 284 -44.67 0.42 12.56
CA GLN A 284 -44.81 -0.33 13.81
C GLN A 284 -43.81 -1.50 13.81
N PRO A 285 -42.98 -1.66 14.85
CA PRO A 285 -42.12 -2.83 15.02
C PRO A 285 -42.95 -4.10 15.15
N ILE A 286 -42.83 -5.00 14.18
CA ILE A 286 -43.56 -6.29 14.14
C ILE A 286 -42.74 -7.45 14.72
N GLY A 287 -41.44 -7.26 14.94
CA GLY A 287 -40.56 -8.20 15.62
C GLY A 287 -39.08 -7.99 15.34
N ALA A 288 -38.22 -8.67 16.10
CA ALA A 288 -36.79 -8.81 15.81
C ALA A 288 -36.56 -10.14 15.07
N GLY A 289 -35.99 -10.09 13.86
CA GLY A 289 -35.78 -11.27 13.00
C GLY A 289 -34.71 -12.25 13.53
N ARG A 290 -34.81 -13.54 13.15
CA ARG A 290 -33.95 -14.65 13.64
C ARG A 290 -32.44 -14.42 13.46
N SER A 291 -31.74 -14.87 14.49
CA SER A 291 -30.33 -14.73 14.85
C SER A 291 -29.36 -15.70 14.15
N THR A 292 -29.21 -15.66 12.82
CA THR A 292 -28.07 -16.35 12.13
C THR A 292 -27.48 -15.57 10.95
N ARG A 293 -27.58 -14.24 10.96
CA ARG A 293 -26.77 -13.38 10.07
C ARG A 293 -25.32 -13.25 10.58
N THR A 294 -25.16 -13.23 11.90
CA THR A 294 -23.85 -13.09 12.55
C THR A 294 -22.99 -14.30 12.21
N ILE A 295 -21.88 -14.04 11.54
CA ILE A 295 -20.92 -15.07 11.15
C ILE A 295 -20.26 -15.58 12.43
N SER A 296 -20.50 -16.86 12.74
CA SER A 296 -19.94 -17.47 13.95
C SER A 296 -18.41 -17.42 13.94
N ARG A 297 -17.77 -17.39 15.12
CA ARG A 297 -16.30 -17.44 15.22
C ARG A 297 -15.70 -18.65 14.50
N ARG A 298 -16.39 -19.79 14.51
CA ARG A 298 -15.97 -21.02 13.78
C ARG A 298 -15.98 -20.80 12.27
N LEU A 299 -17.05 -20.22 11.73
CA LEU A 299 -17.18 -19.92 10.31
C LEU A 299 -16.18 -18.86 9.87
N ARG A 300 -15.95 -17.84 10.72
CA ARG A 300 -14.91 -16.82 10.50
C ARG A 300 -13.52 -17.42 10.40
N ARG A 301 -13.12 -18.31 11.32
CA ARG A 301 -11.83 -19.01 11.26
C ARG A 301 -11.69 -19.87 10.00
N ALA A 302 -12.76 -20.53 9.57
CA ALA A 302 -12.78 -21.33 8.34
C ALA A 302 -12.59 -20.44 7.09
N LEU A 303 -13.21 -19.26 7.06
CA LEU A 303 -13.03 -18.25 6.02
C LEU A 303 -11.58 -17.74 5.98
N GLU A 304 -11.01 -17.38 7.13
CA GLU A 304 -9.64 -16.89 7.23
C GLU A 304 -8.62 -17.93 6.77
N HIS A 305 -8.85 -19.21 7.08
CA HIS A 305 -8.00 -20.31 6.62
C HIS A 305 -8.09 -20.54 5.10
N ARG A 306 -9.30 -20.49 4.53
CA ARG A 306 -9.54 -20.73 3.10
C ARG A 306 -9.04 -19.55 2.25
N ASP A 307 -9.42 -18.34 2.61
CA ASP A 307 -9.25 -17.17 1.74
C ASP A 307 -7.86 -16.52 1.91
N ARG A 308 -7.30 -16.52 3.13
CA ARG A 308 -5.99 -15.95 3.54
C ARG A 308 -5.77 -14.45 3.28
N CYS A 309 -6.35 -13.91 2.23
CA CYS A 309 -6.39 -12.50 1.87
C CYS A 309 -7.76 -12.16 1.24
N CYS A 310 -7.93 -10.89 0.88
CA CYS A 310 -9.06 -10.45 0.05
C CYS A 310 -9.13 -11.29 -1.23
N ARG A 311 -10.32 -11.81 -1.56
CA ARG A 311 -10.54 -12.66 -2.74
C ARG A 311 -10.67 -11.89 -4.05
N VAL A 312 -10.67 -10.55 -4.02
CA VAL A 312 -10.62 -9.75 -5.26
C VAL A 312 -9.24 -9.89 -5.91
N PRO A 313 -9.15 -10.23 -7.21
CA PRO A 313 -7.89 -10.40 -7.91
C PRO A 313 -6.93 -9.22 -7.74
N GLY A 314 -5.65 -9.50 -7.50
CA GLY A 314 -4.62 -8.47 -7.29
C GLY A 314 -4.58 -7.83 -5.90
N CYS A 315 -5.55 -8.11 -5.03
CA CYS A 315 -5.57 -7.55 -3.68
C CYS A 315 -4.78 -8.42 -2.69
N GLY A 316 -3.67 -7.87 -2.16
CA GLY A 316 -2.88 -8.52 -1.11
C GLY A 316 -3.35 -8.24 0.34
N ALA A 317 -4.53 -7.67 0.55
CA ALA A 317 -4.99 -7.32 1.90
C ALA A 317 -5.26 -8.58 2.73
N THR A 318 -4.59 -8.75 3.86
CA THR A 318 -4.73 -9.92 4.75
C THR A 318 -5.43 -9.59 6.07
N ARG A 319 -5.75 -8.31 6.31
CA ARG A 319 -6.28 -7.83 7.59
C ARG A 319 -7.52 -6.96 7.41
N GLY A 320 -8.33 -6.88 8.46
CA GLY A 320 -9.57 -6.09 8.47
C GLY A 320 -10.58 -6.55 7.43
N LEU A 321 -10.53 -7.83 7.04
CA LEU A 321 -11.40 -8.37 6.00
C LEU A 321 -12.83 -8.50 6.52
N HIS A 322 -13.78 -8.11 5.70
CA HIS A 322 -15.20 -8.33 5.91
C HIS A 322 -15.60 -9.64 5.23
N ALA A 323 -16.47 -10.40 5.87
CA ALA A 323 -17.11 -11.51 5.20
C ALA A 323 -18.32 -11.01 4.40
N HIS A 324 -18.39 -11.43 3.14
CA HIS A 324 -19.39 -10.98 2.19
C HIS A 324 -20.18 -12.16 1.65
N HIS A 325 -21.52 -12.05 1.67
CA HIS A 325 -22.41 -13.05 1.07
C HIS A 325 -22.46 -12.85 -0.45
N ILE A 326 -22.08 -13.89 -1.21
CA ILE A 326 -22.12 -13.89 -2.68
C ILE A 326 -23.57 -13.77 -3.16
N ILE A 327 -24.44 -14.68 -2.71
CA ILE A 327 -25.88 -14.47 -2.76
C ILE A 327 -26.22 -13.66 -1.53
N HIS A 328 -26.56 -12.38 -1.73
CA HIS A 328 -26.82 -11.46 -0.63
C HIS A 328 -27.86 -12.00 0.36
N TRP A 329 -27.66 -11.72 1.66
CA TRP A 329 -28.55 -12.19 2.72
C TRP A 329 -30.02 -11.76 2.52
N GLU A 330 -30.26 -10.52 2.10
CA GLU A 330 -31.62 -10.02 1.81
C GLU A 330 -32.29 -10.74 0.64
N ASN A 331 -31.50 -11.39 -0.23
CA ASN A 331 -31.98 -12.20 -1.34
C ASN A 331 -32.14 -13.68 -0.94
N GLY A 332 -32.09 -14.00 0.36
CA GLY A 332 -32.22 -15.35 0.89
C GLY A 332 -30.91 -16.15 0.95
N GLY A 333 -29.76 -15.51 0.80
CA GLY A 333 -28.46 -16.17 0.88
C GLY A 333 -28.15 -16.75 2.26
N ALA A 334 -27.70 -18.01 2.30
CA ALA A 334 -27.34 -18.69 3.54
C ALA A 334 -26.01 -18.17 4.13
N THR A 335 -25.89 -18.12 5.46
CA THR A 335 -24.64 -17.80 6.17
C THR A 335 -23.78 -19.05 6.30
N GLU A 336 -23.27 -19.53 5.17
CA GLU A 336 -22.46 -20.74 5.07
C GLU A 336 -21.18 -20.51 4.28
N LEU A 337 -20.17 -21.37 4.50
CA LEU A 337 -18.83 -21.20 3.92
C LEU A 337 -18.86 -21.08 2.39
N HIS A 338 -19.74 -21.82 1.72
CA HIS A 338 -19.84 -21.82 0.25
C HIS A 338 -20.42 -20.53 -0.33
N ASN A 339 -21.15 -19.74 0.48
CA ASN A 339 -21.81 -18.50 0.08
C ASN A 339 -21.10 -17.26 0.66
N LEU A 340 -20.00 -17.43 1.39
CA LEU A 340 -19.24 -16.35 2.02
C LEU A 340 -17.85 -16.26 1.43
N VAL A 341 -17.32 -15.05 1.27
CA VAL A 341 -15.92 -14.77 0.92
C VAL A 341 -15.36 -13.61 1.74
N LEU A 342 -14.06 -13.63 1.99
CA LEU A 342 -13.37 -12.49 2.61
C LEU A 342 -12.98 -11.44 1.57
N VAL A 343 -13.38 -10.20 1.83
CA VAL A 343 -13.05 -9.01 1.03
C VAL A 343 -12.57 -7.88 1.94
N CYS A 344 -11.64 -7.04 1.49
CA CYS A 344 -11.23 -5.88 2.29
C CYS A 344 -12.34 -4.82 2.33
N PRO A 345 -12.34 -3.88 3.29
CA PRO A 345 -13.39 -2.87 3.42
C PRO A 345 -13.55 -2.01 2.16
N TYR A 346 -12.45 -1.75 1.46
CA TYR A 346 -12.43 -1.02 0.19
C TYR A 346 -13.21 -1.77 -0.91
N HIS A 347 -12.84 -3.02 -1.17
CA HIS A 347 -13.52 -3.85 -2.18
C HIS A 347 -14.96 -4.17 -1.81
N HIS A 348 -15.25 -4.32 -0.53
CA HIS A 348 -16.62 -4.53 -0.06
C HIS A 348 -17.51 -3.33 -0.41
N ARG A 349 -17.00 -2.10 -0.23
CA ARG A 349 -17.72 -0.88 -0.65
C ARG A 349 -17.84 -0.80 -2.18
N LEU A 350 -16.77 -1.06 -2.93
CA LEU A 350 -16.83 -1.04 -4.40
C LEU A 350 -17.89 -2.00 -4.95
N HIS A 351 -18.06 -3.16 -4.32
CA HIS A 351 -19.10 -4.11 -4.69
C HIS A 351 -20.50 -3.53 -4.50
N HIS A 352 -20.77 -2.95 -3.33
CA HIS A 352 -22.09 -2.37 -3.04
C HIS A 352 -22.39 -1.10 -3.85
N ARG A 353 -21.35 -0.39 -4.31
CA ARG A 353 -21.40 0.73 -5.27
C ARG A 353 -21.68 0.29 -6.70
N GLY A 354 -21.58 -1.00 -7.02
CA GLY A 354 -21.68 -1.50 -8.39
C GLY A 354 -20.45 -1.18 -9.27
N ILE A 355 -19.34 -0.75 -8.67
CA ILE A 355 -18.08 -0.52 -9.40
C ILE A 355 -17.43 -1.87 -9.76
N ILE A 356 -17.56 -2.85 -8.87
CA ILE A 356 -17.24 -4.25 -9.14
C ILE A 356 -18.44 -5.13 -8.79
N THR A 357 -18.52 -6.32 -9.38
CA THR A 357 -19.56 -7.32 -9.08
C THR A 357 -18.91 -8.65 -8.73
N ILE A 358 -19.28 -9.23 -7.58
CA ILE A 358 -18.71 -10.47 -7.05
C ILE A 358 -19.74 -11.60 -7.24
N THR A 359 -19.40 -12.61 -8.03
CA THR A 359 -20.30 -13.71 -8.40
C THR A 359 -19.56 -15.04 -8.49
N GLY A 360 -20.27 -16.13 -8.79
CA GLY A 360 -19.71 -17.47 -8.88
C GLY A 360 -19.61 -18.17 -7.52
N PRO A 361 -19.15 -19.42 -7.47
CA PRO A 361 -19.00 -20.14 -6.21
C PRO A 361 -17.78 -19.63 -5.43
N ALA A 362 -17.78 -19.74 -4.10
CA ALA A 362 -16.74 -19.16 -3.24
C ALA A 362 -15.32 -19.74 -3.45
N ASP A 363 -15.21 -20.94 -4.03
CA ASP A 363 -13.95 -21.55 -4.44
C ASP A 363 -13.44 -20.98 -5.77
N ARG A 364 -14.35 -20.61 -6.70
CA ARG A 364 -14.03 -20.04 -8.01
C ARG A 364 -14.74 -18.70 -8.23
N LEU A 365 -14.38 -17.72 -7.41
CA LEU A 365 -14.94 -16.38 -7.43
C LEU A 365 -14.70 -15.68 -8.79
N VAL A 366 -15.74 -15.09 -9.36
CA VAL A 366 -15.69 -14.24 -10.55
C VAL A 366 -15.95 -12.80 -10.11
N VAL A 367 -14.97 -11.94 -10.31
CA VAL A 367 -15.10 -10.50 -10.07
C VAL A 367 -15.10 -9.79 -11.41
N THR A 368 -16.11 -8.97 -11.66
CA THR A 368 -16.22 -8.15 -12.88
C THR A 368 -16.21 -6.68 -12.52
N GLU A 369 -15.73 -5.82 -13.42
CA GLU A 369 -15.91 -4.37 -13.30
C GLU A 369 -17.32 -3.93 -13.75
N ALA A 370 -17.66 -2.65 -13.59
CA ALA A 370 -18.95 -2.08 -13.97
C ALA A 370 -19.36 -2.35 -15.43
N ALA A 371 -18.39 -2.46 -16.36
CA ALA A 371 -18.64 -2.79 -17.77
C ALA A 371 -18.86 -4.30 -18.02
N GLY A 372 -18.87 -5.15 -16.98
CA GLY A 372 -19.07 -6.60 -17.07
C GLY A 372 -17.85 -7.40 -17.49
N ARG A 373 -16.69 -6.76 -17.71
CA ARG A 373 -15.44 -7.48 -17.99
C ARG A 373 -14.88 -8.09 -16.72
N GLN A 374 -14.38 -9.32 -16.82
CA GLN A 374 -13.79 -10.03 -15.68
C GLN A 374 -12.44 -9.43 -15.31
N LEU A 375 -12.23 -9.17 -14.01
CA LEU A 375 -10.93 -8.83 -13.47
C LEU A 375 -10.09 -10.12 -13.40
N ASP A 376 -9.05 -10.19 -14.21
CA ASP A 376 -8.11 -11.30 -14.20
C ASP A 376 -6.92 -10.98 -13.28
N GLY A 377 -6.55 -11.96 -12.43
CA GLY A 377 -5.38 -11.93 -11.55
C GLY A 377 -4.04 -11.94 -12.27
N GLY A 378 -4.05 -12.40 -13.52
CA GLY A 378 -2.89 -12.63 -14.36
C GLY A 378 -2.12 -11.37 -14.74
N SER A 379 -0.86 -11.61 -15.08
CA SER A 379 0.04 -10.61 -15.64
C SER A 379 -0.48 -10.13 -17.00
N LEU A 380 -0.26 -8.84 -17.32
CA LEU A 380 -0.49 -8.30 -18.66
C LEU A 380 0.61 -8.71 -19.65
N ALA A 381 1.67 -9.37 -19.18
CA ALA A 381 2.81 -9.74 -20.00
C ALA A 381 2.41 -10.67 -21.15
N ARG A 382 2.72 -10.21 -22.37
CA ARG A 382 2.56 -10.96 -23.62
C ARG A 382 3.75 -10.65 -24.54
N PRO A 383 4.07 -11.50 -25.51
CA PRO A 383 5.09 -11.19 -26.51
C PRO A 383 4.82 -9.83 -27.16
N PRO A 384 5.82 -8.94 -27.25
CA PRO A 384 5.66 -7.65 -27.93
C PRO A 384 5.23 -7.85 -29.39
N THR A 385 4.23 -7.09 -29.81
CA THR A 385 3.75 -7.06 -31.20
C THR A 385 4.31 -5.88 -31.99
N THR A 386 4.92 -4.91 -31.29
CA THR A 386 5.63 -3.78 -31.87
C THR A 386 7.12 -4.05 -31.90
N ALA A 387 7.84 -3.39 -32.81
CA ALA A 387 9.29 -3.39 -32.80
C ALA A 387 9.84 -2.80 -31.49
N ARG A 388 11.08 -3.14 -31.16
CA ARG A 388 11.79 -2.51 -30.04
C ARG A 388 11.93 -1.01 -30.33
N PRO A 389 11.95 -0.14 -29.29
CA PRO A 389 12.20 1.27 -29.50
C PRO A 389 13.51 1.48 -30.25
N ASP A 390 13.48 2.36 -31.26
CA ASP A 390 14.67 2.78 -31.99
C ASP A 390 15.27 4.00 -31.29
N VAL A 391 16.16 3.74 -30.34
CA VAL A 391 16.83 4.75 -29.53
C VAL A 391 18.34 4.49 -29.52
N PRO A 392 19.20 5.52 -29.44
CA PRO A 392 20.63 5.32 -29.35
C PRO A 392 21.03 4.47 -28.12
N PRO A 393 22.17 3.76 -28.18
CA PRO A 393 22.72 3.09 -27.01
C PRO A 393 22.86 4.05 -25.83
N CYS A 394 22.45 3.58 -24.64
CA CYS A 394 22.61 4.36 -23.42
C CYS A 394 24.11 4.46 -23.08
N PRO A 395 24.68 5.67 -23.00
CA PRO A 395 26.09 5.85 -22.63
C PRO A 395 26.36 5.45 -21.18
N GLY A 396 25.33 5.52 -20.31
CA GLY A 396 25.45 5.31 -18.88
C GLY A 396 26.18 6.45 -18.16
N PRO A 397 26.21 6.43 -16.81
CA PRO A 397 27.00 7.40 -16.05
C PRO A 397 28.49 7.16 -16.29
N THR A 398 29.30 8.22 -16.20
CA THR A 398 30.76 8.11 -16.42
C THR A 398 31.46 7.29 -15.33
N GLY A 399 30.81 7.12 -14.18
CA GLY A 399 31.37 6.44 -13.01
C GLY A 399 32.45 7.25 -12.29
N GLU A 400 32.80 8.44 -12.80
CA GLU A 400 33.76 9.32 -12.17
C GLU A 400 33.25 9.84 -10.83
N ARG A 401 34.16 10.03 -9.87
CA ARG A 401 33.79 10.59 -8.57
C ARG A 401 33.48 12.08 -8.72
N ALA A 402 32.22 12.45 -8.48
CA ALA A 402 31.80 13.84 -8.38
C ALA A 402 32.69 14.62 -7.39
N GLN A 403 33.28 15.72 -7.87
CA GLN A 403 34.03 16.65 -7.04
C GLN A 403 33.05 17.68 -6.46
N TRP A 404 32.45 17.34 -5.31
CA TRP A 404 31.40 18.15 -4.66
C TRP A 404 31.81 19.59 -4.34
N TRP A 405 33.12 19.86 -4.23
CA TRP A 405 33.63 21.22 -4.05
C TRP A 405 33.34 22.15 -5.24
N TRP A 406 33.27 21.59 -6.45
CA TRP A 406 33.01 22.33 -7.70
C TRP A 406 31.59 22.15 -8.20
N TYR A 407 30.77 21.37 -7.49
CA TYR A 407 29.37 21.19 -7.82
C TYR A 407 28.58 22.40 -7.31
N GLN A 408 27.87 23.07 -8.20
CA GLN A 408 26.92 24.12 -7.86
C GLN A 408 25.54 23.47 -7.68
N PRO A 409 24.97 23.43 -6.46
CA PRO A 409 23.60 22.97 -6.26
C PRO A 409 22.62 23.85 -7.04
N PHE A 410 21.48 23.27 -7.40
CA PHE A 410 20.39 24.08 -7.95
C PHE A 410 19.91 25.07 -6.88
N GLU A 411 19.77 26.34 -7.27
CA GLU A 411 19.21 27.40 -6.44
C GLU A 411 17.87 27.83 -7.05
N PRO A 412 16.74 27.66 -6.35
CA PRO A 412 15.45 28.09 -6.86
C PRO A 412 15.42 29.61 -7.05
N PRO A 413 14.68 30.12 -8.06
CA PRO A 413 14.53 31.56 -8.24
C PRO A 413 13.92 32.21 -6.98
N PRO A 414 14.33 33.44 -6.63
CA PRO A 414 13.82 34.10 -5.45
C PRO A 414 12.29 34.28 -5.55
N ILE A 415 11.58 33.92 -4.48
CA ILE A 415 10.13 34.09 -4.39
C ILE A 415 9.84 35.60 -4.58
N PRO A 416 8.95 35.99 -5.52
CA PRO A 416 8.58 37.39 -5.69
C PRO A 416 8.07 37.94 -4.36
N SER A 417 8.69 39.02 -3.87
CA SER A 417 8.18 39.70 -2.67
C SER A 417 6.76 40.19 -2.96
N THR A 418 5.78 39.68 -2.22
CA THR A 418 4.43 40.26 -2.18
C THR A 418 4.54 41.64 -1.52
N ASN A 419 4.74 42.68 -2.32
CA ASN A 419 4.56 44.08 -1.93
C ASN A 419 3.10 44.50 -2.10
#